data_AF-A0A1L5KMN4-F1
#
_entry.id   AF-A0A1L5KMN4-F1
#
_cell.length_a   1.000
_cell.length_b   1.000
_cell.length_c   1.000
_cell.angle_alpha   90.00
_cell.angle_beta   90.00
_cell.angle_gamma   90.00
#
_symmetry.space_group_name_H-M   'P 1'
#
loop_
_entity.id
_entity.type
_entity.pdbx_description
1 polymer ?
#
loop_
_entity_poly.entity_id
_entity_poly.type
_entity_poly.pdbx_seq_one_letter_code
_entity_poly.pdbx_strand_id
1 'polypeptide(L)'
;MKQDGTLFTLENDELLVTVARRGAELTRIYDKKADREVLWCAEPSVWNRHAPVLFPFVGKCYEGAYVHDGKEYGMTPHGFARDMDFEPLLCDMDECWFRLKDTPETYEKYPFHFEV
;
A
#
# COMPACT_ATOMS: atom_id res chain seq x y z
N MET A 1 18.12 -8.31 7.50
CA MET A 1 17.19 -7.24 7.09
C MET A 1 17.88 -5.88 7.09
N LYS A 2 17.67 -5.06 6.05
CA LYS A 2 18.05 -3.63 6.03
C LYS A 2 16.75 -2.81 6.02
N GLN A 3 16.58 -1.92 7.00
CA GLN A 3 15.44 -1.00 7.08
C GLN A 3 15.88 0.35 7.63
N ASP A 4 15.30 1.44 7.11
CA ASP A 4 15.48 2.80 7.62
C ASP A 4 14.21 3.36 8.30
N GLY A 5 13.22 2.48 8.52
CA GLY A 5 11.90 2.84 9.04
C GLY A 5 10.90 3.26 7.97
N THR A 6 11.31 3.36 6.70
CA THR A 6 10.44 3.72 5.57
C THR A 6 10.42 2.67 4.46
N LEU A 7 11.52 1.94 4.27
CA LEU A 7 11.64 0.80 3.36
C LEU A 7 12.12 -0.45 4.09
N PHE A 8 11.53 -1.58 3.76
CA PHE A 8 11.80 -2.89 4.36
C PHE A 8 12.25 -3.84 3.26
N THR A 9 13.41 -4.47 3.43
CA THR A 9 13.97 -5.39 2.43
C THR A 9 14.06 -6.81 2.97
N LEU A 10 13.41 -7.73 2.25
CA LEU A 10 13.48 -9.17 2.42
C LEU A 10 14.32 -9.74 1.29
N GLU A 11 15.16 -10.73 1.57
CA GLU A 11 16.07 -11.29 0.58
C GLU A 11 16.37 -12.76 0.88
N ASN A 12 16.41 -13.56 -0.17
CA ASN A 12 16.95 -14.92 -0.14
C ASN A 12 17.90 -15.14 -1.33
N ASP A 13 18.27 -16.39 -1.62
CA ASP A 13 19.19 -16.70 -2.71
C ASP A 13 18.61 -16.41 -4.12
N GLU A 14 17.29 -16.34 -4.23
CA GLU A 14 16.55 -16.17 -5.49
C GLU A 14 16.14 -14.72 -5.75
N LEU A 15 15.57 -14.07 -4.74
CA LEU A 15 14.87 -12.80 -4.86
C LEU A 15 15.33 -11.80 -3.81
N LEU A 16 15.32 -10.52 -4.18
CA LEU A 16 15.32 -9.39 -3.28
C LEU A 16 13.99 -8.64 -3.44
N VAL A 17 13.28 -8.45 -2.34
CA VAL A 17 11.97 -7.81 -2.28
C VAL A 17 12.04 -6.57 -1.39
N THR A 18 11.49 -5.45 -1.85
CA THR A 18 11.39 -4.23 -1.04
C THR A 18 9.93 -3.80 -0.92
N VAL A 19 9.52 -3.46 0.30
CA VAL A 19 8.18 -2.95 0.63
C VAL A 19 8.33 -1.60 1.34
N ALA A 20 7.53 -0.61 0.95
CA ALA A 20 7.48 0.70 1.58
C ALA A 20 6.46 0.73 2.72
N ARG A 21 6.78 1.45 3.80
CA ARG A 21 5.82 1.75 4.89
C ARG A 21 4.59 2.47 4.36
N ARG A 22 4.82 3.38 3.42
CA ARG A 22 3.77 4.13 2.73
C ARG A 22 2.96 3.17 1.86
N GLY A 23 1.69 3.03 2.18
CA GLY A 23 0.74 2.19 1.46
C GLY A 23 0.97 0.69 1.59
N ALA A 24 1.88 0.25 2.46
CA ALA A 24 2.43 -1.10 2.47
C ALA A 24 2.82 -1.55 1.03
N GLU A 25 3.33 -0.61 0.22
CA GLU A 25 3.49 -0.83 -1.22
C GLU A 25 4.70 -1.72 -1.49
N LEU A 26 4.50 -2.82 -2.21
CA LEU A 26 5.59 -3.58 -2.80
C LEU A 26 6.25 -2.72 -3.88
N THR A 27 7.50 -2.30 -3.65
CA THR A 27 8.23 -1.37 -4.52
C THR A 27 9.29 -2.06 -5.37
N ARG A 28 9.74 -3.26 -5.00
CA ARG A 28 10.75 -3.99 -5.79
C ARG A 28 10.59 -5.49 -5.67
N ILE A 29 10.72 -6.18 -6.80
CA ILE A 29 11.07 -7.61 -6.87
C ILE A 29 12.23 -7.71 -7.85
N TYR A 30 13.42 -8.02 -7.36
CA TYR A 30 14.61 -8.23 -8.17
C TYR A 30 14.96 -9.72 -8.17
N ASP A 31 15.03 -10.30 -9.37
CA ASP A 31 15.43 -11.68 -9.62
C ASP A 31 16.95 -11.76 -9.72
N LYS A 32 17.58 -12.36 -8.71
CA LYS A 32 19.03 -12.45 -8.59
C LYS A 32 19.64 -13.45 -9.58
N LYS A 33 18.87 -14.45 -10.03
CA LYS A 33 19.34 -15.46 -10.99
C LYS A 33 19.31 -14.94 -12.41
N ALA A 34 18.28 -14.19 -12.76
CA ALA A 34 18.12 -13.62 -14.09
C ALA A 34 18.66 -12.18 -14.21
N ASP A 35 19.18 -11.59 -13.13
CA ASP A 35 19.73 -10.23 -13.06
C ASP A 35 18.75 -9.18 -13.64
N ARG A 36 17.52 -9.16 -13.12
CA ARG A 36 16.48 -8.25 -13.63
C ARG A 36 15.46 -7.81 -12.59
N GLU A 37 14.92 -6.62 -12.78
CA GLU A 37 13.68 -6.20 -12.12
C GLU A 37 12.48 -6.93 -12.72
N VAL A 38 11.63 -7.47 -11.85
CA VAL A 38 10.37 -8.14 -12.23
C VAL A 38 9.20 -7.18 -12.13
N LEU A 39 9.23 -6.27 -11.15
CA LEU A 39 8.18 -5.29 -10.92
C LEU A 39 8.44 -4.00 -11.70
N TRP A 40 7.37 -3.33 -12.11
CA TRP A 40 7.43 -2.00 -12.74
C TRP A 40 8.10 -0.97 -11.81
N CYS A 41 9.06 -0.20 -12.35
CA CYS A 41 9.91 0.73 -11.58
C CYS A 41 9.30 2.11 -11.30
N ALA A 42 7.97 2.26 -11.39
CA ALA A 42 7.25 3.50 -11.11
C ALA A 42 7.73 4.75 -11.88
N GLU A 43 8.12 4.59 -13.16
CA GLU A 43 8.57 5.70 -14.00
C GLU A 43 7.49 6.80 -14.05
N PRO A 44 7.74 8.00 -13.46
CA PRO A 44 6.68 8.98 -13.21
C PRO A 44 6.03 9.55 -14.46
N SER A 45 6.76 9.53 -15.59
CA SER A 45 6.24 9.95 -16.89
C SER A 45 5.17 9.01 -17.47
N VAL A 46 5.07 7.77 -16.96
CA VAL A 46 4.10 6.75 -17.42
C VAL A 46 3.12 6.42 -16.30
N TRP A 47 3.64 5.93 -15.16
CA TRP A 47 2.84 5.59 -13.98
C TRP A 47 3.74 5.58 -12.75
N ASN A 48 3.52 6.54 -11.85
CA ASN A 48 4.38 6.85 -10.71
C ASN A 48 4.16 5.99 -9.46
N ARG A 49 3.66 4.75 -9.62
CA ARG A 49 3.45 3.78 -8.52
C ARG A 49 3.90 2.40 -8.97
N HIS A 50 4.10 1.48 -8.03
CA HIS A 50 4.59 0.11 -8.28
C HIS A 50 3.46 -0.92 -8.18
N ALA A 51 2.90 -1.09 -6.98
CA ALA A 51 1.89 -2.10 -6.66
C ALA A 51 1.01 -1.62 -5.48
N PRO A 52 0.17 -0.59 -5.67
CA PRO A 52 -0.56 0.04 -4.59
C PRO A 52 -1.64 -0.87 -3.99
N VAL A 53 -1.77 -0.85 -2.66
CA VAL A 53 -2.91 -1.45 -1.94
C VAL A 53 -4.17 -0.60 -2.13
N LEU A 54 -5.26 -1.24 -2.55
CA LEU A 54 -6.53 -0.58 -2.87
C LEU A 54 -7.55 -0.85 -1.76
N PHE A 55 -7.72 0.11 -0.86
CA PHE A 55 -8.65 0.01 0.27
C PHE A 55 -9.12 1.41 0.69
N PRO A 56 -10.41 1.60 1.04
CA PRO A 56 -11.48 0.59 1.15
C PRO A 56 -12.26 0.35 -0.16
N PHE A 57 -11.85 0.97 -1.26
CA PHE A 57 -12.52 0.84 -2.56
C PHE A 57 -11.56 0.38 -3.64
N VAL A 58 -12.10 -0.30 -4.64
CA VAL A 58 -11.42 -0.60 -5.91
C VAL A 58 -12.08 0.23 -7.01
N GLY A 59 -11.29 0.92 -7.82
CA GLY A 59 -11.81 1.76 -8.91
C GLY A 59 -12.29 3.13 -8.42
N LYS A 60 -13.32 3.69 -9.06
CA LYS A 60 -13.82 5.04 -8.75
C LYS A 60 -15.28 4.98 -8.32
N CYS A 61 -15.66 5.81 -7.35
CA CYS A 61 -17.05 6.11 -7.06
C CYS A 61 -17.62 7.04 -8.14
N TYR A 62 -18.89 6.86 -8.50
CA TYR A 62 -19.61 7.79 -9.36
C TYR A 62 -19.60 9.19 -8.70
N GLU A 63 -19.28 10.23 -9.47
CA GLU A 63 -19.11 11.60 -8.98
C GLU A 63 -18.14 11.77 -7.79
N GLY A 64 -17.28 10.78 -7.53
CA GLY A 64 -16.29 10.83 -6.45
C GLY A 64 -16.85 10.67 -5.04
N ALA A 65 -18.09 10.19 -4.90
CA ALA A 65 -18.75 10.02 -3.61
C ALA A 65 -19.59 8.75 -3.53
N TYR A 66 -19.90 8.32 -2.30
CA TYR A 66 -20.85 7.24 -2.02
C TYR A 66 -21.78 7.66 -0.89
N VAL A 67 -22.95 7.01 -0.80
CA VAL A 67 -23.95 7.27 0.23
C VAL A 67 -23.99 6.10 1.19
N HIS A 68 -23.93 6.40 2.49
CA HIS A 68 -24.13 5.44 3.57
C HIS A 68 -25.06 6.05 4.62
N ASP A 69 -26.11 5.32 5.01
CA ASP A 69 -27.13 5.76 5.96
C ASP A 69 -27.71 7.17 5.65
N GLY A 70 -27.92 7.45 4.37
CA GLY A 70 -28.46 8.73 3.90
C GLY A 70 -27.49 9.91 3.92
N LYS A 71 -26.23 9.69 4.33
CA LYS A 71 -25.17 10.70 4.30
C LYS A 71 -24.19 10.41 3.16
N GLU A 72 -23.77 11.47 2.48
CA GLU A 72 -22.76 11.42 1.42
C GLU A 72 -21.34 11.52 2.00
N TYR A 73 -20.42 10.76 1.42
CA TYR A 73 -19.01 10.69 1.77
C TYR A 73 -18.15 10.77 0.52
N GLY A 74 -17.17 11.68 0.51
CA GLY A 74 -16.20 11.78 -0.58
C GLY A 74 -15.16 10.66 -0.53
N MET A 75 -14.82 10.10 -1.69
CA MET A 75 -13.84 9.02 -1.79
C MET A 75 -12.94 9.16 -3.03
N THR A 76 -11.64 9.01 -2.82
CA THR A 76 -10.66 9.01 -3.89
C THR A 76 -10.66 7.69 -4.67
N PRO A 77 -10.27 7.69 -5.95
CA PRO A 77 -10.06 6.46 -6.71
C PRO A 77 -9.19 5.46 -5.94
N HIS A 78 -9.65 4.24 -5.80
CA HIS A 78 -8.99 3.13 -5.09
C HIS A 78 -8.84 3.32 -3.57
N GLY A 79 -9.65 4.20 -2.98
CA GLY A 79 -9.60 4.48 -1.56
C GLY A 79 -8.38 5.31 -1.16
N PHE A 80 -7.94 5.12 0.08
CA PHE A 80 -6.92 5.94 0.74
C PHE A 80 -5.71 5.16 1.25
N ALA A 81 -5.76 3.82 1.34
CA ALA A 81 -4.71 3.04 1.99
C ALA A 81 -3.32 3.25 1.39
N ARG A 82 -3.18 3.23 0.05
CA ARG A 82 -1.90 3.52 -0.64
C ARG A 82 -1.30 4.89 -0.34
N ASP A 83 -2.09 5.80 0.24
CA ASP A 83 -1.74 7.16 0.60
C ASP A 83 -1.73 7.32 2.14
N MET A 84 -1.49 6.25 2.88
CA MET A 84 -1.31 6.26 4.34
C MET A 84 -0.05 5.51 4.73
N ASP A 85 0.52 5.83 5.88
CA ASP A 85 1.61 5.05 6.44
C ASP A 85 1.03 3.89 7.23
N PHE A 86 1.49 2.68 6.94
CA PHE A 86 1.15 1.50 7.73
C PHE A 86 2.14 1.35 8.89
N GLU A 87 1.65 0.81 10.00
CA GLU A 87 2.46 0.39 11.14
C GLU A 87 3.10 -0.97 10.83
N PRO A 88 4.43 -1.09 10.84
CA PRO A 88 5.08 -2.39 10.75
C PRO A 88 4.88 -3.17 12.06
N LEU A 89 4.34 -4.39 11.98
CA LEU A 89 4.09 -5.24 13.14
C LEU A 89 5.17 -6.31 13.34
N LEU A 90 5.62 -6.90 12.23
CA LEU A 90 6.66 -7.91 12.18
C LEU A 90 7.38 -7.73 10.85
N CYS A 91 8.69 -7.63 10.85
CA CYS A 91 9.47 -7.76 9.62
C CYS A 91 10.68 -8.62 9.95
N ASP A 92 10.73 -9.80 9.32
CA ASP A 92 11.78 -10.80 9.44
C ASP A 92 12.33 -11.17 8.05
N MET A 93 13.15 -12.20 7.97
CA MET A 93 13.90 -12.58 6.78
C MET A 93 13.01 -12.98 5.59
N ASP A 94 11.85 -13.60 5.84
CA ASP A 94 10.94 -14.14 4.83
C ASP A 94 9.50 -13.61 4.93
N GLU A 95 9.17 -12.81 5.94
CA GLU A 95 7.85 -12.17 6.08
C GLU A 95 7.92 -10.73 6.60
N CYS A 96 6.97 -9.89 6.20
CA CYS A 96 6.79 -8.56 6.75
C CYS A 96 5.30 -8.19 6.74
N TRP A 97 4.81 -7.79 7.90
CA TRP A 97 3.41 -7.58 8.25
C TRP A 97 3.22 -6.11 8.57
N PHE A 98 2.24 -5.52 7.90
CA PHE A 98 1.88 -4.13 8.04
C PHE A 98 0.44 -4.03 8.50
N ARG A 99 0.14 -2.95 9.24
CA ARG A 99 -1.20 -2.67 9.73
C ARG A 99 -1.61 -1.24 9.43
N LEU A 100 -2.86 -1.05 9.04
CA LEU A 100 -3.54 0.22 9.03
C LEU A 100 -4.84 0.14 9.83
N LYS A 101 -4.99 0.99 10.84
CA LYS A 101 -6.23 1.14 11.61
C LYS A 101 -6.94 2.42 11.23
N ASP A 102 -8.26 2.46 11.47
CA ASP A 102 -9.02 3.69 11.32
C ASP A 102 -8.51 4.79 12.26
N THR A 103 -8.53 6.00 11.74
CA THR A 103 -8.30 7.26 12.46
C THR A 103 -9.55 8.13 12.36
N PRO A 104 -9.67 9.19 13.19
CA PRO A 104 -10.75 10.16 13.03
C PRO A 104 -10.88 10.69 11.59
N GLU A 105 -9.75 10.94 10.92
CA GLU A 105 -9.72 11.44 9.53
C GLU A 105 -10.19 10.42 8.50
N THR A 106 -9.89 9.12 8.69
CA THR A 106 -10.44 8.09 7.80
C THR A 106 -11.91 7.85 8.08
N TYR A 107 -12.35 7.94 9.33
CA TYR A 107 -13.74 7.76 9.73
C TYR A 107 -14.67 8.82 9.12
N GLU A 108 -14.16 10.04 8.94
CA GLU A 108 -14.87 11.11 8.20
C GLU A 108 -15.17 10.76 6.74
N LYS A 109 -14.35 9.90 6.12
CA LYS A 109 -14.47 9.48 4.70
C LYS A 109 -15.07 8.08 4.54
N TYR A 110 -14.90 7.22 5.54
CA TYR A 110 -15.29 5.83 5.58
C TYR A 110 -15.73 5.49 7.01
N PRO A 111 -17.04 5.61 7.32
CA PRO A 111 -17.58 5.60 8.69
C PRO A 111 -17.67 4.18 9.27
N PHE A 112 -16.59 3.43 9.15
CA PHE A 112 -16.44 2.07 9.64
C PHE A 112 -15.10 1.98 10.36
N HIS A 113 -15.12 1.38 11.55
CA HIS A 113 -13.88 0.96 12.19
C HIS A 113 -13.24 -0.16 11.38
N PHE A 114 -11.92 -0.09 11.18
CA PHE A 114 -11.20 -1.09 10.40
C PHE A 114 -9.79 -1.32 10.94
N GLU A 115 -9.29 -2.53 10.68
CA GLU A 115 -7.89 -2.91 10.81
C GLU A 115 -7.59 -3.80 9.60
N VAL A 116 -6.65 -3.36 8.78
CA VAL A 116 -6.19 -4.06 7.56
C VAL A 116 -4.70 -4.29 7.61
#